data_AF-A0A7C7YP27-F1
#
_entry.id   AF-A0A7C7YP27-F1
#
_cell.length_a   1.000
_cell.length_b   1.000
_cell.length_c   1.000
_cell.angle_alpha   90.00
_cell.angle_beta   90.00
_cell.angle_gamma   90.00
#
_symmetry.space_group_name_H-M   'P 1'
#
loop_
_entity.id
_entity.type
_entity.pdbx_description
1 polymer ?
#
loop_
_entity_poly.entity_id
_entity_poly.type
_entity_poly.pdbx_seq_one_letter_code
_entity_poly.pdbx_strand_id
1 'polypeptide(L)'
;MPGMGLSSLLLLVSIAWGGLLASKPPEEPAGRSHRSDEPPIEQFSLQRAVSFADAAALQWEQQRDCVTCHTNGLYLVAAARVAPTTAENRRARGFAVGYLNRYVVEKKQPSGQRGAVEGLVATTCFLAISDMGTDGKLSPDTRKALDHMWSLQDEDGAWSAWLKCGWPPFEADDHFGVT
;
A
#
# COMPACT_ATOMS: atom_id res chain seq x y z
N MET A 1 67.09 -44.28 18.14
CA MET A 1 66.42 -44.15 16.84
C MET A 1 64.97 -43.75 17.08
N PRO A 2 64.39 -42.90 16.20
CA PRO A 2 63.34 -41.94 16.53
C PRO A 2 61.92 -42.45 16.24
N GLY A 3 60.91 -41.78 16.80
CA GLY A 3 59.50 -42.07 16.52
C GLY A 3 58.57 -40.91 16.93
N MET A 4 58.64 -39.81 16.19
CA MET A 4 57.60 -38.78 16.11
C MET A 4 56.26 -39.41 15.69
N GLY A 5 55.15 -38.94 16.26
CA GLY A 5 53.82 -39.44 15.88
C GLY A 5 52.66 -38.55 16.35
N LEU A 6 52.55 -37.39 15.71
CA LEU A 6 51.34 -36.59 15.48
C LEU A 6 50.37 -36.28 16.64
N SER A 7 50.44 -35.01 17.03
CA SER A 7 49.38 -34.24 17.69
C SER A 7 48.04 -34.35 16.93
N SER A 8 47.00 -34.81 17.61
CA SER A 8 45.63 -34.83 17.09
C SER A 8 44.98 -33.46 17.25
N LEU A 9 45.00 -32.63 16.22
CA LEU A 9 44.15 -31.45 16.13
C LEU A 9 42.73 -31.89 15.75
N LEU A 10 41.82 -31.97 16.72
CA LEU A 10 40.39 -32.05 16.47
C LEU A 10 39.90 -30.66 16.00
N LEU A 11 39.74 -30.51 14.68
CA LEU A 11 39.02 -29.36 14.11
C LEU A 11 37.52 -29.54 14.41
N LEU A 12 37.02 -28.79 15.38
CA LEU A 12 35.58 -28.57 15.55
C LEU A 12 35.11 -27.65 14.41
N VAL A 13 34.50 -28.24 13.39
CA VAL A 13 33.75 -27.49 12.38
C VAL A 13 32.43 -27.06 13.00
N SER A 14 32.41 -25.87 13.60
CA SER A 14 31.18 -25.20 14.01
C SER A 14 30.43 -24.75 12.75
N ILE A 15 29.48 -25.56 12.30
CA ILE A 15 28.52 -25.15 11.28
C ILE A 15 27.64 -24.06 11.91
N ALA A 16 27.91 -22.81 11.55
CA ALA A 16 27.08 -21.67 11.91
C ALA A 16 25.74 -21.74 11.15
N TRP A 17 24.83 -22.59 11.60
CA TRP A 17 23.41 -22.55 11.23
C TRP A 17 22.69 -21.41 11.96
N GLY A 18 23.16 -20.17 11.75
CA GLY A 18 22.60 -18.97 12.37
C GLY A 18 21.92 -17.99 11.40
N GLY A 19 22.05 -18.20 10.08
CA GLY A 19 21.66 -17.19 9.09
C GLY A 19 20.21 -17.23 8.59
N LEU A 20 19.40 -18.23 8.95
CA LEU A 20 18.02 -18.38 8.45
C LEU A 20 16.94 -17.90 9.44
N LEU A 21 17.31 -17.20 10.50
CA LEU A 21 16.35 -16.52 11.36
C LEU A 21 16.26 -15.07 10.90
N ALA A 22 15.16 -14.77 10.20
CA ALA A 22 14.59 -13.46 9.92
C ALA A 22 15.42 -12.29 10.47
N SER A 23 16.37 -11.81 9.69
CA SER A 23 16.92 -10.48 9.91
C SER A 23 15.74 -9.51 9.87
N LYS A 24 15.56 -8.72 10.93
CA LYS A 24 14.69 -7.55 10.90
C LYS A 24 14.93 -6.83 9.56
N PRO A 25 13.87 -6.43 8.83
CA PRO A 25 14.05 -5.60 7.65
C PRO A 25 14.99 -4.45 8.02
N PRO A 26 16.01 -4.15 7.21
CA PRO A 26 16.75 -2.93 7.40
C PRO A 26 15.73 -1.79 7.41
N GLU A 27 15.72 -1.04 8.50
CA GLU A 27 14.91 0.17 8.61
C GLU A 27 15.44 1.11 7.52
N GLU A 28 14.71 1.22 6.40
CA GLU A 28 15.03 2.23 5.41
C GLU A 28 14.84 3.58 6.09
N PRO A 29 15.90 4.40 6.23
CA PRO A 29 15.76 5.69 6.85
C PRO A 29 14.75 6.47 6.02
N ALA A 30 13.63 6.83 6.65
CA ALA A 30 12.62 7.69 6.05
C ALA A 30 13.32 8.90 5.42
N GLY A 31 13.20 9.04 4.09
CA GLY A 31 13.66 10.24 3.38
C GLY A 31 14.96 10.17 2.58
N ARG A 32 15.40 9.01 2.06
CA ARG A 32 16.33 9.05 0.91
C ARG A 32 15.58 9.59 -0.32
N SER A 33 16.15 10.61 -0.98
CA SER A 33 15.62 11.05 -2.27
C SER A 33 15.82 9.93 -3.29
N HIS A 34 14.81 9.64 -4.09
CA HIS A 34 14.95 8.71 -5.21
C HIS A 34 15.94 9.33 -6.20
N ARG A 35 16.99 8.61 -6.57
CA ARG A 35 18.02 9.12 -7.48
C ARG A 35 17.96 8.37 -8.79
N SER A 36 18.05 9.09 -9.90
CA SER A 36 18.10 8.48 -11.23
C SER A 36 19.36 7.63 -11.47
N ASP A 37 20.39 7.79 -10.62
CA ASP A 37 21.66 7.05 -10.67
C ASP A 37 21.76 5.96 -9.59
N GLU A 38 20.64 5.56 -8.96
CA GLU A 38 20.63 4.44 -8.02
C GLU A 38 20.98 3.13 -8.74
N PRO A 39 21.98 2.36 -8.26
CA PRO A 39 22.36 1.12 -8.91
C PRO A 39 21.24 0.07 -8.78
N PRO A 40 20.94 -0.68 -9.86
CA PRO A 40 19.95 -1.75 -9.78
C PRO A 40 20.45 -2.86 -8.84
N ILE A 41 19.52 -3.50 -8.14
CA ILE A 41 19.83 -4.69 -7.34
C ILE A 41 19.99 -5.91 -8.26
N GLU A 42 20.97 -6.77 -7.96
CA GLU A 42 21.22 -7.99 -8.76
C GLU A 42 20.12 -9.05 -8.60
N GLN A 43 19.42 -9.03 -7.46
CA GLN A 43 18.39 -10.01 -7.12
C GLN A 43 17.17 -9.28 -6.55
N PHE A 44 15.99 -9.72 -6.99
CA PHE A 44 14.72 -9.21 -6.49
C PHE A 44 14.59 -9.40 -4.96
N SER A 45 14.04 -8.39 -4.29
CA SER A 45 13.71 -8.45 -2.87
C SER A 45 12.29 -7.93 -2.63
N LEU A 46 11.38 -8.86 -2.32
CA LEU A 46 10.00 -8.51 -1.96
C LEU A 46 9.96 -7.60 -0.73
N GLN A 47 10.81 -7.87 0.26
CA GLN A 47 10.89 -7.09 1.48
C GLN A 47 11.22 -5.62 1.19
N ARG A 48 12.24 -5.35 0.35
CA ARG A 48 12.58 -3.98 -0.05
C ARG A 48 11.46 -3.31 -0.85
N ALA A 49 10.82 -4.05 -1.77
CA ALA A 49 9.69 -3.52 -2.54
C ALA A 49 8.51 -3.13 -1.62
N VAL A 50 8.19 -3.96 -0.62
CA VAL A 50 7.15 -3.66 0.38
C VAL A 50 7.55 -2.46 1.22
N SER A 51 8.77 -2.42 1.76
CA SER A 51 9.23 -1.28 2.59
C SER A 51 9.24 0.04 1.83
N PHE A 52 9.63 0.03 0.55
CA PHE A 52 9.55 1.21 -0.32
C PHE A 52 8.09 1.66 -0.50
N ALA A 53 7.19 0.73 -0.79
CA ALA A 53 5.77 1.04 -1.00
C ALA A 53 5.10 1.54 0.29
N ASP A 54 5.44 0.97 1.45
CA ASP A 54 5.01 1.42 2.78
C ASP A 54 5.42 2.89 3.01
N ALA A 55 6.70 3.21 2.75
CA ALA A 55 7.24 4.56 2.94
C ALA A 55 6.60 5.58 1.99
N ALA A 56 6.42 5.22 0.71
CA ALA A 56 5.78 6.09 -0.29
C ALA A 56 4.31 6.37 0.06
N ALA A 57 3.56 5.35 0.50
CA ALA A 57 2.17 5.51 0.92
C ALA A 57 2.05 6.40 2.17
N LEU A 58 2.92 6.19 3.16
CA LEU A 58 2.99 7.00 4.38
C LEU A 58 3.32 8.46 4.07
N GLN A 59 4.35 8.69 3.24
CA GLN A 59 4.77 10.04 2.86
C GLN A 59 3.64 10.79 2.16
N TRP A 60 2.95 10.13 1.22
CA TRP A 60 1.82 10.74 0.52
C TRP A 60 0.71 11.13 1.48
N GLU A 61 0.32 10.21 2.36
CA GLU A 61 -0.70 10.46 3.37
C GLU A 61 -0.37 11.71 4.21
N GLN A 62 0.86 11.79 4.74
CA GLN A 62 1.30 12.89 5.58
C GLN A 62 1.33 14.24 4.86
N GLN A 63 1.63 14.25 3.55
CA GLN A 63 1.75 15.49 2.78
C GLN A 63 0.43 15.98 2.20
N ARG A 64 -0.48 15.06 1.87
CA ARG A 64 -1.69 15.39 1.08
C ARG A 64 -2.98 15.22 1.87
N ASP A 65 -2.99 14.36 2.89
CA ASP A 65 -4.19 14.01 3.67
C ASP A 65 -5.35 13.56 2.75
N CYS A 66 -5.03 12.73 1.76
CA CYS A 66 -5.97 12.08 0.85
C CYS A 66 -5.52 10.68 0.44
N VAL A 67 -6.47 9.87 -0.05
CA VAL A 67 -6.19 8.60 -0.73
C VAL A 67 -6.22 8.85 -2.23
N THR A 68 -5.17 8.50 -2.96
CA THR A 68 -5.14 8.64 -4.43
C THR A 68 -4.91 7.34 -5.15
N CYS A 69 -5.37 7.33 -6.39
CA CYS A 69 -5.40 6.16 -7.25
C CYS A 69 -4.02 5.60 -7.59
N HIS A 70 -2.97 6.42 -7.52
CA HIS A 70 -1.64 6.06 -8.03
C HIS A 70 -0.55 6.01 -6.93
N THR A 71 -0.92 6.14 -5.65
CA THR A 71 0.02 5.99 -4.51
C THR A 71 -0.56 5.07 -3.44
N ASN A 72 -1.12 5.63 -2.37
CA ASN A 72 -1.58 4.91 -1.19
C ASN A 72 -2.85 4.09 -1.45
N GLY A 73 -3.65 4.42 -2.48
CA GLY A 73 -4.78 3.58 -2.93
C GLY A 73 -4.33 2.25 -3.53
N LEU A 74 -3.44 2.29 -4.54
CA LEU A 74 -2.86 1.07 -5.13
C LEU A 74 -2.00 0.29 -4.14
N TYR A 75 -1.34 0.98 -3.21
CA TYR A 75 -0.66 0.33 -2.10
C TYR A 75 -1.60 -0.61 -1.32
N LEU A 76 -2.84 -0.20 -0.99
CA LEU A 76 -3.79 -1.05 -0.26
C LEU A 76 -4.10 -2.37 -0.98
N VAL A 77 -4.16 -2.31 -2.31
CA VAL A 77 -4.42 -3.48 -3.17
C VAL A 77 -3.23 -4.43 -3.15
N ALA A 78 -2.02 -3.90 -3.33
CA ALA A 78 -0.80 -4.70 -3.31
C ALA A 78 -0.54 -5.30 -1.93
N ALA A 79 -0.57 -4.47 -0.88
CA ALA A 79 -0.30 -4.85 0.49
C ALA A 79 -1.27 -5.93 1.01
N ALA A 80 -2.52 -5.93 0.56
CA ALA A 80 -3.48 -6.98 0.89
C ALA A 80 -3.01 -8.39 0.49
N ARG A 81 -2.14 -8.52 -0.52
CA ARG A 81 -1.61 -9.81 -0.98
C ARG A 81 -0.24 -10.15 -0.43
N VAL A 82 0.64 -9.15 -0.31
CA VAL A 82 2.05 -9.39 0.02
C VAL A 82 2.42 -9.07 1.45
N ALA A 83 1.61 -8.26 2.15
CA ALA A 83 1.89 -7.74 3.49
C ALA A 83 0.59 -7.48 4.32
N PRO A 84 -0.40 -8.40 4.36
CA PRO A 84 -1.73 -8.09 4.85
C PRO A 84 -1.78 -7.72 6.34
N THR A 85 -0.88 -8.25 7.16
CA THR A 85 -0.90 -8.13 8.62
C THR A 85 0.10 -7.11 9.18
N THR A 86 0.84 -6.40 8.33
CA THR A 86 1.85 -5.43 8.77
C THR A 86 1.21 -4.23 9.49
N ALA A 87 1.99 -3.51 10.29
CA ALA A 87 1.49 -2.33 10.99
C ALA A 87 1.20 -1.20 9.99
N GLU A 88 2.01 -1.12 8.95
CA GLU A 88 1.97 -0.20 7.83
C GLU A 88 0.66 -0.37 7.04
N ASN A 89 0.33 -1.60 6.66
CA ASN A 89 -0.94 -1.88 5.97
C ASN A 89 -2.15 -1.58 6.85
N ARG A 90 -2.11 -1.96 8.15
CA ARG A 90 -3.17 -1.63 9.11
C ARG A 90 -3.37 -0.12 9.24
N ARG A 91 -2.28 0.65 9.25
CA ARG A 91 -2.31 2.12 9.31
C ARG A 91 -2.94 2.70 8.04
N ALA A 92 -2.49 2.28 6.86
CA ALA A 92 -3.02 2.75 5.58
C ALA A 92 -4.53 2.42 5.45
N ARG A 93 -4.94 1.21 5.84
CA ARG A 93 -6.36 0.82 5.89
C ARG A 93 -7.16 1.71 6.85
N GLY A 94 -6.63 1.95 8.05
CA GLY A 94 -7.24 2.85 9.02
C GLY A 94 -7.40 4.27 8.49
N PHE A 95 -6.41 4.79 7.77
CA PHE A 95 -6.49 6.09 7.11
C PHE A 95 -7.58 6.13 6.03
N ALA A 96 -7.63 5.13 5.15
CA ALA A 96 -8.63 5.05 4.08
C ALA A 96 -10.07 4.92 4.63
N VAL A 97 -10.27 4.09 5.67
CA VAL A 97 -11.56 3.99 6.38
C VAL A 97 -11.92 5.31 7.04
N GLY A 98 -10.96 5.97 7.69
CA GLY A 98 -11.18 7.28 8.30
C GLY A 98 -11.54 8.36 7.28
N TYR A 99 -10.90 8.36 6.10
CA TYR A 99 -11.24 9.24 4.99
C TYR A 99 -12.69 9.04 4.55
N LEU A 100 -13.11 7.80 4.29
CA LEU A 100 -14.48 7.50 3.87
C LEU A 100 -15.50 7.84 4.95
N ASN A 101 -15.28 7.44 6.20
CA ASN A 101 -16.21 7.74 7.29
C ASN A 101 -16.45 9.25 7.43
N ARG A 102 -15.42 10.08 7.26
CA ARG A 102 -15.52 11.54 7.32
C ARG A 102 -16.52 12.13 6.31
N TYR A 103 -16.55 11.61 5.09
CA TYR A 103 -17.40 12.16 4.02
C TYR A 103 -18.71 11.38 3.84
N VAL A 104 -18.68 10.06 4.04
CA VAL A 104 -19.82 9.17 3.83
C VAL A 104 -20.73 9.09 5.05
N VAL A 105 -20.16 8.99 6.26
CA VAL A 105 -20.93 8.79 7.50
C VAL A 105 -21.16 10.11 8.21
N GLU A 106 -20.09 10.86 8.47
CA GLU A 106 -20.14 12.15 9.16
C GLU A 106 -20.67 13.28 8.27
N LYS A 107 -20.81 13.04 6.96
CA LYS A 107 -21.31 14.00 5.97
C LYS A 107 -20.57 15.34 5.99
N LYS A 108 -19.27 15.32 6.26
CA LYS A 108 -18.42 16.51 6.13
C LYS A 108 -18.53 17.04 4.70
N GLN A 109 -18.72 18.35 4.56
CA GLN A 109 -18.78 18.98 3.24
C GLN A 109 -17.43 18.82 2.51
N PRO A 110 -17.43 18.34 1.26
CA PRO A 110 -16.24 18.30 0.43
C PRO A 110 -15.64 19.70 0.21
N SER A 111 -14.32 19.76 0.01
CA SER A 111 -13.61 21.02 -0.26
C SER A 111 -12.40 20.78 -1.14
N GLY A 112 -12.38 21.40 -2.33
CA GLY A 112 -11.37 21.13 -3.35
C GLY A 112 -11.38 19.66 -3.75
N GLN A 113 -10.22 19.02 -3.75
CA GLN A 113 -10.09 17.59 -4.08
C GLN A 113 -10.52 16.65 -2.93
N ARG A 114 -10.72 17.18 -1.71
CA ARG A 114 -11.03 16.36 -0.53
C ARG A 114 -12.52 16.06 -0.46
N GLY A 115 -12.87 14.78 -0.43
CA GLY A 115 -14.26 14.32 -0.47
C GLY A 115 -14.91 14.43 -1.86
N ALA A 116 -14.12 14.69 -2.90
CA ALA A 116 -14.60 14.66 -4.28
C ALA A 116 -15.03 13.24 -4.68
N VAL A 117 -15.93 13.12 -5.66
CA VAL A 117 -16.50 11.84 -6.11
C VAL A 117 -15.40 10.83 -6.47
N GLU A 118 -14.39 11.27 -7.22
CA GLU A 118 -13.21 10.47 -7.58
C GLU A 118 -12.53 9.86 -6.35
N GLY A 119 -12.21 10.68 -5.34
CA GLY A 119 -11.61 10.21 -4.09
C GLY A 119 -12.51 9.23 -3.32
N LEU A 120 -13.83 9.43 -3.29
CA LEU A 120 -14.76 8.51 -2.63
C LEU A 120 -14.86 7.18 -3.37
N VAL A 121 -15.07 7.21 -4.69
CA VAL A 121 -15.19 6.02 -5.54
C VAL A 121 -13.90 5.21 -5.50
N ALA A 122 -12.76 5.85 -5.76
CA ALA A 122 -11.48 5.16 -5.80
C ALA A 122 -11.10 4.53 -4.46
N THR A 123 -11.22 5.29 -3.35
CA THR A 123 -10.92 4.76 -2.01
C THR A 123 -11.81 3.56 -1.67
N THR A 124 -13.09 3.63 -2.04
CA THR A 124 -14.05 2.54 -1.85
C THR A 124 -13.63 1.30 -2.62
N CYS A 125 -13.27 1.45 -3.90
CA CYS A 125 -12.77 0.35 -4.74
C CYS A 125 -11.50 -0.29 -4.17
N PHE A 126 -10.52 0.51 -3.75
CA PHE A 126 -9.27 -0.02 -3.18
C PHE A 126 -9.51 -0.75 -1.86
N LEU A 127 -10.36 -0.22 -0.98
CA LEU A 127 -10.72 -0.92 0.25
C LEU A 127 -11.51 -2.20 -0.01
N ALA A 128 -12.42 -2.21 -0.99
CA ALA A 128 -13.14 -3.42 -1.37
C ALA A 128 -12.18 -4.51 -1.86
N ILE A 129 -11.25 -4.17 -2.75
CA ILE A 129 -10.24 -5.11 -3.23
C ILE A 129 -9.32 -5.56 -2.08
N SER A 130 -8.90 -4.62 -1.23
CA SER A 130 -8.06 -4.90 -0.05
C SER A 130 -8.75 -5.88 0.91
N ASP A 131 -10.00 -5.61 1.29
CA ASP A 131 -10.84 -6.45 2.15
C ASP A 131 -11.02 -7.87 1.60
N MET A 132 -11.32 -7.97 0.30
CA MET A 132 -11.45 -9.27 -0.37
C MET A 132 -10.10 -9.99 -0.46
N GLY A 133 -8.99 -9.25 -0.58
CA GLY A 133 -7.64 -9.80 -0.59
C GLY A 133 -7.12 -10.25 0.77
N THR A 134 -7.58 -9.65 1.87
CA THR A 134 -7.17 -9.98 3.23
C THR A 134 -8.10 -10.97 3.91
N ASP A 135 -9.40 -10.65 4.00
CA ASP A 135 -10.37 -11.34 4.84
C ASP A 135 -11.43 -12.10 4.02
N GLY A 136 -11.44 -11.90 2.70
CA GLY A 136 -12.43 -12.49 1.80
C GLY A 136 -13.85 -11.95 1.98
N LYS A 137 -14.01 -10.84 2.71
CA LYS A 137 -15.30 -10.20 2.99
C LYS A 137 -15.15 -8.70 3.17
N LEU A 138 -16.14 -7.94 2.72
CA LEU A 138 -16.20 -6.50 2.96
C LEU A 138 -16.39 -6.20 4.45
N SER A 139 -15.62 -5.25 4.97
CA SER A 139 -15.86 -4.67 6.28
C SER A 139 -17.18 -3.87 6.30
N PRO A 140 -17.77 -3.63 7.48
CA PRO A 140 -18.97 -2.81 7.60
C PRO A 140 -18.82 -1.41 7.01
N ASP A 141 -17.66 -0.77 7.15
CA ASP A 141 -17.42 0.58 6.66
C ASP A 141 -17.20 0.60 5.14
N THR A 142 -16.46 -0.38 4.61
CA THR A 142 -16.34 -0.58 3.15
C THR A 142 -17.70 -0.80 2.51
N ARG A 143 -18.59 -1.57 3.14
CA ARG A 143 -19.96 -1.80 2.64
C ARG A 143 -20.76 -0.50 2.56
N LYS A 144 -20.77 0.31 3.63
CA LYS A 144 -21.47 1.62 3.63
C LYS A 144 -20.92 2.55 2.54
N ALA A 145 -19.60 2.55 2.37
CA ALA A 145 -18.97 3.36 1.34
C ALA A 145 -19.34 2.87 -0.08
N LEU A 146 -19.42 1.56 -0.29
CA LEU A 146 -19.88 0.97 -1.54
C LEU A 146 -21.33 1.36 -1.85
N ASP A 147 -22.22 1.28 -0.86
CA ASP A 147 -23.61 1.70 -1.02
C ASP A 147 -23.71 3.20 -1.37
N HIS A 148 -22.88 4.05 -0.74
CA HIS A 148 -22.83 5.47 -1.05
C HIS A 148 -22.24 5.76 -2.43
N MET A 149 -21.18 5.06 -2.82
CA MET A 149 -20.53 5.22 -4.12
C MET A 149 -21.52 5.06 -5.28
N TRP A 150 -22.41 4.07 -5.20
CA TRP A 150 -23.47 3.87 -6.20
C TRP A 150 -24.50 4.99 -6.22
N SER A 151 -24.78 5.64 -5.08
CA SER A 151 -25.65 6.81 -5.04
C SER A 151 -25.07 8.06 -5.71
N LEU A 152 -23.77 8.06 -6.03
CA LEU A 152 -23.08 9.14 -6.75
C LEU A 152 -23.07 8.93 -8.26
N GLN A 153 -23.44 7.74 -8.74
CA GLN A 153 -23.43 7.39 -10.15
C GLN A 153 -24.67 7.98 -10.85
N ASP A 154 -24.45 8.56 -12.03
CA ASP A 154 -25.50 9.10 -12.88
C ASP A 154 -26.34 7.99 -13.52
N GLU A 155 -27.51 8.34 -14.04
CA GLU A 155 -28.45 7.36 -14.65
C GLU A 155 -27.85 6.64 -15.87
N ASP A 156 -26.91 7.27 -16.58
CA ASP A 156 -26.20 6.69 -17.73
C ASP A 156 -25.01 5.80 -17.32
N GLY A 157 -24.76 5.64 -16.02
CA GLY A 157 -23.66 4.87 -15.46
C GLY A 157 -22.37 5.67 -15.28
N ALA A 158 -22.34 6.95 -15.66
CA ALA A 158 -21.18 7.80 -15.46
C ALA A 158 -21.04 8.31 -14.02
N TRP A 159 -19.86 8.86 -13.71
CA TRP A 159 -19.69 9.77 -12.57
C TRP A 159 -19.34 11.15 -13.12
N SER A 160 -20.31 11.95 -13.56
CA SER A 160 -20.07 13.27 -14.19
C SER A 160 -19.38 14.28 -13.27
N ALA A 161 -19.50 14.10 -11.96
CA ALA A 161 -18.78 14.89 -10.94
C ALA A 161 -17.36 14.35 -10.65
N TRP A 162 -16.82 13.46 -11.49
CA TRP A 162 -15.45 12.99 -11.41
C TRP A 162 -14.45 14.14 -11.62
N LEU A 163 -13.40 14.14 -10.81
CA LEU A 163 -12.43 15.22 -10.81
C LEU A 163 -11.48 15.09 -12.02
N LYS A 164 -11.32 16.19 -12.78
CA LYS A 164 -10.44 16.26 -13.96
C LYS A 164 -9.26 17.18 -13.69
N CYS A 165 -8.24 16.66 -13.00
CA CYS A 165 -7.02 17.43 -12.71
C CYS A 165 -5.97 17.37 -13.82
N GLY A 166 -6.22 16.63 -14.90
CA GLY A 166 -5.26 16.44 -15.99
C GLY A 166 -4.11 15.53 -15.59
N TRP A 167 -4.32 14.67 -14.59
CA TRP A 167 -3.36 13.70 -14.09
C TRP A 167 -3.72 12.30 -14.61
N PRO A 168 -3.10 11.88 -15.73
CA PRO A 168 -3.42 10.58 -16.31
C PRO A 168 -2.95 9.40 -15.42
N PRO A 169 -3.59 8.22 -15.52
CA PRO A 169 -4.72 7.93 -16.40
C PRO A 169 -6.10 8.23 -15.77
N PHE A 170 -6.20 8.35 -14.44
CA PHE A 170 -7.47 8.36 -13.72
C PHE A 170 -8.23 9.70 -13.78
N GLU A 171 -7.54 10.82 -13.96
CA GLU A 171 -8.10 12.17 -13.79
C GLU A 171 -7.99 12.99 -15.09
N ALA A 172 -7.98 12.29 -16.23
CA ALA A 172 -7.81 12.89 -17.56
C ALA A 172 -9.13 13.07 -18.33
N ASP A 173 -10.09 12.15 -18.20
CA ASP A 173 -11.35 12.15 -18.95
C ASP A 173 -12.53 11.54 -18.16
N ASP A 174 -13.72 11.57 -18.76
CA ASP A 174 -14.95 10.98 -18.21
C ASP A 174 -15.05 9.46 -18.42
N HIS A 175 -14.17 8.87 -19.22
CA HIS A 175 -14.26 7.46 -19.62
C HIS A 175 -13.50 6.53 -18.69
N PHE A 176 -12.55 7.02 -17.89
CA PHE A 176 -11.80 6.14 -17.00
C PHE A 176 -12.70 5.42 -15.97
N GLY A 177 -13.71 6.11 -15.45
CA GLY A 177 -14.65 5.59 -14.46
C GLY A 177 -15.90 4.93 -15.06
N VAL A 178 -16.06 4.90 -16.39
CA VAL A 178 -17.35 4.60 -17.04
C VAL A 178 -17.10 3.64 -18.18
N THR A 179 -17.92 2.59 -18.29
CA THR A 179 -17.85 1.64 -19.43
C THR A 179 -18.29 2.27 -20.73
#